data_AF-A0A3C0NPN5-F1
#
_entry.id   AF-A0A3C0NPN5-F1
#
_cell.length_a   1.000
_cell.length_b   1.000
_cell.length_c   1.000
_cell.angle_alpha   90.00
_cell.angle_beta   90.00
_cell.angle_gamma   90.00
#
_symmetry.space_group_name_H-M   'P 1'
#
loop_
_entity.id
_entity.type
_entity.pdbx_description
1 polymer ?
#
loop_
_entity_poly.entity_id
_entity_poly.type
_entity_poly.pdbx_seq_one_letter_code
_entity_poly.pdbx_strand_id
1 'polypeptide(L)'
;MSLIPEVKCRRCGERFSSLRSRCPNCGTRRVTQSSRTPSATPGTVSGTASYERAGANTRWQMIFGLILVVAVILAVIVMVSTSLNGTDVSIKPNKPVTAPSPTPNDAPVVEAVPTPTPTPPPTVEVLQIRYNDDEREEFTMSPGEVVPINAYVSPLTITDKVKWTSDDPDEEYFIITVDPDDGNKITVECLKYSAKGINFYAEIFGKKVACTIHFRQA
;
A
#
# COMPACT_ATOMS: atom_id res chain seq x y z
N MET A 1 37.55 -53.54 28.17
CA MET A 1 37.36 -52.12 27.77
C MET A 1 38.04 -51.94 26.42
N SER A 2 37.28 -51.82 25.33
CA SER A 2 37.86 -51.60 24.00
C SER A 2 38.31 -50.15 23.90
N LEU A 3 39.62 -49.92 23.74
CA LEU A 3 40.28 -48.60 23.74
C LEU A 3 40.12 -47.82 22.43
N ILE A 4 39.32 -48.31 21.49
CA ILE A 4 39.27 -47.80 20.13
C ILE A 4 38.01 -46.95 19.94
N PRO A 5 38.11 -45.63 19.67
CA PRO A 5 36.94 -44.78 19.49
C PRO A 5 36.16 -45.20 18.24
N GLU A 6 34.83 -45.24 18.34
CA GLU A 6 33.92 -45.52 17.23
C GLU A 6 33.30 -44.23 16.68
N VAL A 7 33.03 -44.20 15.37
CA VAL A 7 32.39 -43.08 14.68
C VAL A 7 31.22 -43.60 13.86
N LYS A 8 30.10 -42.87 13.88
CA LYS A 8 28.91 -43.18 13.07
C LYS A 8 29.09 -42.68 11.63
N CYS A 9 28.83 -43.54 10.65
CA CYS A 9 28.82 -43.15 9.25
C CYS A 9 27.64 -42.21 8.95
N ARG A 10 27.90 -41.08 8.26
CA ARG A 10 26.84 -40.14 7.85
C ARG A 10 25.89 -40.71 6.78
N ARG A 11 26.36 -41.64 5.94
CA ARG A 11 25.57 -42.14 4.80
C ARG A 11 24.77 -43.38 5.14
N CYS A 12 25.39 -44.38 5.77
CA CYS A 12 24.72 -45.64 6.11
C CYS A 12 24.38 -45.78 7.60
N GLY A 13 24.80 -44.84 8.46
CA GLY A 13 24.48 -44.89 9.89
C GLY A 13 25.26 -45.92 10.71
N GLU A 14 26.04 -46.79 10.08
CA GLU A 14 26.82 -47.83 10.76
C GLU A 14 27.95 -47.25 11.61
N ARG A 15 28.18 -47.84 12.78
CA ARG A 15 29.33 -47.49 13.64
C ARG A 15 30.54 -48.28 13.20
N PHE A 16 31.67 -47.60 13.04
CA PHE A 16 32.93 -48.23 12.69
C PHE A 16 34.09 -47.57 13.43
N SER A 17 35.20 -48.28 13.55
CA SER A 17 36.39 -47.77 14.22
C SER A 17 36.90 -46.46 13.58
N SER A 18 37.19 -45.47 14.42
CA SER A 18 37.72 -44.16 14.03
C SER A 18 39.09 -44.20 13.34
N LEU A 19 39.80 -45.34 13.43
CA LEU A 19 41.08 -45.58 12.75
C LEU A 19 40.93 -45.70 11.23
N ARG A 20 39.72 -46.00 10.72
CA ARG A 20 39.47 -46.14 9.28
C ARG A 20 39.00 -44.83 8.67
N SER A 21 39.62 -44.43 7.56
CA SER A 21 39.28 -43.20 6.82
C SER A 21 38.04 -43.33 5.93
N ARG A 22 37.57 -44.57 5.69
CA ARG A 22 36.39 -44.89 4.88
C ARG A 22 35.48 -45.84 5.63
N CYS A 23 34.17 -45.65 5.45
CA CYS A 23 33.19 -46.57 6.00
C CYS A 23 33.30 -47.94 5.31
N PRO A 24 33.38 -49.05 6.05
CA PRO A 24 33.47 -50.40 5.47
C PRO A 24 32.19 -50.83 4.74
N ASN A 25 31.03 -50.29 5.10
CA ASN A 25 29.75 -50.70 4.53
C ASN A 25 29.39 -49.92 3.25
N CYS A 26 29.69 -48.61 3.18
CA CYS A 26 29.29 -47.77 2.04
C CYS A 26 30.45 -47.02 1.35
N GLY A 27 31.70 -47.25 1.75
CA GLY A 27 32.90 -46.70 1.10
C GLY A 27 33.10 -45.18 1.22
N THR A 28 32.18 -44.46 1.85
CA THR A 28 32.25 -43.00 1.99
C THR A 28 33.43 -42.58 2.85
N ARG A 29 34.19 -41.59 2.35
CA ARG A 29 35.30 -40.99 3.10
C ARG A 29 34.77 -40.21 4.29
N ARG A 30 35.45 -40.34 5.43
CA ARG A 30 35.21 -39.50 6.61
C ARG A 30 35.63 -38.06 6.27
N VAL A 31 34.68 -37.14 6.30
CA VAL A 31 34.95 -35.71 6.21
C VAL A 31 35.01 -35.13 7.62
N THR A 32 36.09 -34.42 7.94
CA THR A 32 36.18 -33.63 9.17
C THR A 32 35.12 -32.55 9.09
N GLN A 33 34.15 -32.54 10.01
CA GLN A 33 33.18 -31.45 10.05
C GLN A 33 33.93 -30.15 10.36
N SER A 34 33.78 -29.14 9.51
CA SER A 34 34.23 -27.79 9.82
C SER A 34 33.54 -27.34 11.11
N SER A 35 34.28 -26.89 12.11
CA SER A 35 33.72 -26.30 13.35
C SER A 35 33.13 -24.91 13.13
N ARG A 36 32.68 -24.59 11.90
CA ARG A 36 31.90 -23.38 11.64
C ARG A 36 30.52 -23.64 12.20
N THR A 37 30.23 -22.99 13.32
CA THR A 37 28.88 -22.79 13.82
C THR A 37 27.95 -22.40 12.66
N PRO A 38 26.73 -22.96 12.58
CA PRO A 38 25.77 -22.51 11.57
C PRO A 38 25.62 -21.00 11.70
N SER A 39 25.97 -20.26 10.65
CA SER A 39 25.79 -18.81 10.63
C SER A 39 24.32 -18.54 10.90
N ALA A 40 24.04 -17.58 11.80
CA ALA A 40 22.67 -17.16 12.09
C ALA A 40 21.95 -16.87 10.77
N THR A 41 20.72 -17.38 10.63
CA THR A 41 19.84 -17.08 9.50
C THR A 41 19.83 -15.58 9.25
N PRO A 42 19.98 -15.12 7.99
CA PRO A 42 20.24 -13.72 7.65
C PRO A 42 19.16 -12.72 8.11
N GLY A 43 18.02 -13.18 8.61
CA GLY A 43 16.93 -12.34 9.11
C GLY A 43 17.11 -11.76 10.52
N THR A 44 18.07 -12.23 11.33
CA THR A 44 18.23 -11.77 12.72
C THR A 44 19.44 -10.86 12.95
N VAL A 45 20.18 -10.51 11.90
CA VAL A 45 21.39 -9.66 11.99
C VAL A 45 21.05 -8.25 11.53
N SER A 46 21.14 -7.29 12.46
CA SER A 46 20.94 -5.86 12.20
C SER A 46 21.93 -5.37 11.12
N GLY A 47 21.43 -4.60 10.16
CA GLY A 47 22.25 -4.03 9.07
C GLY A 47 22.43 -4.91 7.83
N THR A 48 21.67 -6.01 7.71
CA THR A 48 21.58 -6.77 6.45
C THR A 48 20.35 -6.34 5.64
N ALA A 49 20.40 -6.42 4.31
CA ALA A 49 19.25 -6.12 3.43
C ALA A 49 18.00 -6.98 3.76
N SER A 50 18.19 -8.14 4.39
CA SER A 50 17.11 -8.99 4.90
C SER A 50 16.43 -8.42 6.15
N TYR A 51 17.17 -7.71 7.02
CA TYR A 51 16.64 -7.02 8.20
C TYR A 51 15.80 -5.79 7.82
N GLU A 52 16.23 -5.02 6.81
CA GLU A 52 15.47 -3.86 6.32
C GLU A 52 14.12 -4.27 5.72
N ARG A 53 14.10 -5.36 4.94
CA ARG A 53 12.86 -5.91 4.38
C ARG A 53 11.93 -6.51 5.44
N ALA A 54 12.48 -7.10 6.51
CA ALA A 54 11.68 -7.58 7.64
C ALA A 54 11.10 -6.41 8.48
N GLY A 55 11.83 -5.29 8.60
CA GLY A 55 11.39 -4.09 9.31
C GLY A 55 10.29 -3.30 8.59
N ALA A 56 10.31 -3.25 7.25
CA ALA A 56 9.27 -2.56 6.49
C ALA A 56 7.90 -3.24 6.67
N ASN A 57 7.84 -4.57 6.63
CA ASN A 57 6.60 -5.33 6.77
C ASN A 57 5.99 -5.21 8.18
N THR A 58 6.81 -5.15 9.24
CA THR A 58 6.32 -4.99 10.62
C THR A 58 5.77 -3.59 10.89
N ARG A 59 6.34 -2.54 10.26
CA ARG A 59 5.81 -1.16 10.36
C ARG A 59 4.41 -1.05 9.75
N TRP A 60 4.20 -1.60 8.56
CA TRP A 60 2.89 -1.62 7.93
C TRP A 60 1.88 -2.47 8.72
N GLN A 61 2.29 -3.62 9.24
CA GLN A 61 1.42 -4.48 10.05
C GLN A 61 0.98 -3.80 11.36
N MET A 62 1.85 -3.03 12.02
CA MET A 62 1.50 -2.27 13.22
C MET A 62 0.51 -1.14 12.93
N ILE A 63 0.62 -0.48 11.77
CA ILE A 63 -0.33 0.56 11.35
C ILE A 63 -1.71 -0.04 11.09
N PHE A 64 -1.79 -1.14 10.34
CA PHE A 64 -3.06 -1.82 10.09
C PHE A 64 -3.70 -2.34 11.37
N GLY A 65 -2.90 -2.87 12.31
CA GLY A 65 -3.39 -3.31 13.62
C GLY A 65 -3.98 -2.17 14.45
N LEU A 66 -3.31 -1.01 14.50
CA LEU A 66 -3.79 0.15 15.25
C LEU A 66 -5.11 0.68 14.70
N ILE A 67 -5.21 0.81 13.36
CA ILE A 67 -6.43 1.30 12.70
C ILE A 67 -7.62 0.38 13.01
N LEU A 68 -7.41 -0.95 12.98
CA LEU A 68 -8.46 -1.92 13.29
C LEU A 68 -8.98 -1.74 14.73
N VAL A 69 -8.08 -1.60 15.71
CA VAL A 69 -8.45 -1.40 17.12
C VAL A 69 -9.27 -0.12 17.30
N VAL A 70 -8.86 0.98 16.67
CA VAL A 70 -9.60 2.26 16.74
C VAL A 70 -11.00 2.12 16.15
N ALA A 71 -11.15 1.45 15.00
CA ALA A 71 -12.43 1.25 14.35
C ALA A 71 -13.42 0.46 15.23
N VAL A 72 -12.95 -0.59 15.92
CA VAL A 72 -13.78 -1.39 16.84
C VAL A 72 -14.24 -0.56 18.03
N ILE A 73 -13.35 0.27 18.61
CA ILE A 73 -13.69 1.15 19.73
C ILE A 73 -14.79 2.15 19.31
N LEU A 74 -14.65 2.78 18.15
CA LEU A 74 -15.65 3.72 17.64
C LEU A 74 -17.01 3.05 17.40
N ALA A 75 -17.04 1.85 16.83
CA ALA A 75 -18.28 1.10 16.62
C ALA A 75 -19.02 0.80 17.95
N VAL A 76 -18.28 0.42 18.99
CA VAL A 76 -18.86 0.18 20.33
C VAL A 76 -19.40 1.48 20.95
N ILE A 77 -18.65 2.59 20.85
CA ILE A 77 -19.11 3.90 21.36
C ILE A 77 -20.41 4.32 20.68
N VAL A 78 -20.52 4.15 19.36
CA VAL A 78 -21.73 4.46 18.59
C VAL A 78 -22.90 3.55 18.99
N MET A 79 -22.66 2.25 19.17
CA MET A 79 -23.69 1.31 19.60
C MET A 79 -24.22 1.64 21.00
N VAL A 80 -23.34 2.03 21.92
CA VAL A 80 -23.73 2.43 23.28
C VAL A 80 -24.42 3.80 23.28
N SER A 81 -23.95 4.78 22.52
CA SER A 81 -24.57 6.12 22.47
C SER A 81 -25.95 6.10 21.81
N THR A 82 -26.15 5.30 20.76
CA THR A 82 -27.47 5.09 20.14
C THR A 82 -28.43 4.30 21.05
N SER A 83 -27.91 3.39 21.88
CA SER A 83 -28.71 2.67 22.87
C SER A 83 -29.11 3.54 24.08
N LEU A 84 -28.31 4.56 24.42
CA LEU A 84 -28.56 5.44 25.57
C LEU A 84 -29.40 6.69 25.23
N ASN A 85 -29.48 7.11 23.97
CA ASN A 85 -30.32 8.24 23.53
C ASN A 85 -31.79 7.86 23.25
N GLY A 86 -32.29 6.77 23.83
CA GLY A 86 -33.66 6.28 23.69
C GLY A 86 -34.75 7.05 24.46
N THR A 87 -34.58 8.35 24.73
CA THR A 87 -35.65 9.18 25.31
C THR A 87 -35.72 10.52 24.60
N ASP A 88 -36.40 10.55 23.45
CA ASP A 88 -37.25 11.69 23.04
C ASP A 88 -38.14 11.23 21.87
N VAL A 89 -39.23 10.59 22.25
CA VAL A 89 -40.35 10.27 21.36
C VAL A 89 -41.08 11.57 21.06
N SER A 90 -40.87 12.12 19.85
CA SER A 90 -41.81 13.07 19.24
C SER A 90 -42.40 12.47 17.98
N ILE A 91 -43.29 11.49 18.18
CA ILE A 91 -44.36 11.19 17.23
C ILE A 91 -45.62 11.08 18.08
N LYS A 92 -46.48 12.11 18.03
CA LYS A 92 -47.87 12.00 18.50
C LYS A 92 -48.67 11.24 17.43
N PRO A 93 -49.29 10.08 17.73
CA PRO A 93 -50.44 9.62 16.98
C PRO A 93 -51.71 10.06 17.73
N ASN A 94 -52.46 11.00 17.15
CA ASN A 94 -53.77 11.37 17.69
C ASN A 94 -54.82 10.36 17.20
N LYS A 95 -55.26 9.52 18.15
CA LYS A 95 -56.55 8.82 18.32
C LYS A 95 -57.05 7.76 17.31
N PRO A 96 -57.82 6.76 17.82
CA PRO A 96 -58.29 5.61 17.05
C PRO A 96 -59.78 5.73 16.66
N VAL A 97 -60.16 5.38 15.42
CA VAL A 97 -61.55 4.99 15.10
C VAL A 97 -61.59 4.03 13.89
N THR A 98 -61.99 2.78 14.17
CA THR A 98 -62.94 1.88 13.48
C THR A 98 -62.92 1.70 11.94
N ALA A 99 -62.81 0.43 11.53
CA ALA A 99 -63.00 -0.09 10.16
C ALA A 99 -64.43 0.14 9.62
N PRO A 100 -64.65 0.16 8.28
CA PRO A 100 -64.91 -1.10 7.55
C PRO A 100 -64.38 -1.16 6.09
N SER A 101 -64.19 -2.39 5.59
CA SER A 101 -64.11 -2.79 4.15
C SER A 101 -65.54 -2.76 3.53
N PRO A 102 -65.83 -2.55 2.21
CA PRO A 102 -65.19 -3.09 0.99
C PRO A 102 -64.97 -2.02 -0.13
N THR A 103 -64.26 -2.27 -1.25
CA THR A 103 -64.76 -2.70 -2.58
C THR A 103 -63.56 -2.62 -3.57
N PRO A 104 -63.37 -3.53 -4.55
CA PRO A 104 -62.24 -3.47 -5.49
C PRO A 104 -62.55 -2.49 -6.64
N ASN A 105 -61.71 -1.47 -6.81
CA ASN A 105 -61.74 -0.61 -8.00
C ASN A 105 -60.68 -1.13 -8.99
N ASP A 106 -61.15 -1.68 -10.12
CA ASP A 106 -60.38 -1.87 -11.35
C ASP A 106 -59.87 -0.49 -11.83
N ALA A 107 -58.58 -0.24 -11.65
CA ALA A 107 -57.85 0.81 -12.35
C ALA A 107 -56.62 0.17 -13.01
N PRO A 108 -56.34 0.46 -14.30
CA PRO A 108 -55.18 -0.11 -14.96
C PRO A 108 -53.90 0.39 -14.28
N VAL A 109 -53.10 -0.54 -13.78
CA VAL A 109 -51.77 -0.27 -13.23
C VAL A 109 -50.88 0.20 -14.38
N VAL A 110 -50.55 1.49 -14.41
CA VAL A 110 -49.49 2.00 -15.29
C VAL A 110 -48.16 1.52 -14.71
N GLU A 111 -47.51 0.62 -15.43
CA GLU A 111 -46.20 0.08 -15.09
C GLU A 111 -45.18 1.24 -15.06
N ALA A 112 -44.60 1.51 -13.90
CA ALA A 112 -43.59 2.55 -13.75
C ALA A 112 -42.33 2.18 -14.57
N VAL A 113 -41.87 3.11 -15.41
CA VAL A 113 -40.61 2.99 -16.17
C VAL A 113 -39.48 2.65 -15.19
N PRO A 114 -38.60 1.67 -15.49
CA PRO A 114 -37.52 1.30 -14.58
C PRO A 114 -36.60 2.50 -14.34
N THR A 115 -36.40 2.84 -13.06
CA THR A 115 -35.39 3.81 -12.64
C THR A 115 -34.01 3.35 -13.14
N PRO A 116 -33.23 4.21 -13.83
CA PRO A 116 -31.90 3.82 -14.29
C PRO A 116 -31.03 3.39 -13.11
N THR A 117 -30.38 2.23 -13.25
CA THR A 117 -29.40 1.73 -12.28
C THR A 117 -28.29 2.77 -12.09
N PRO A 118 -27.82 3.04 -10.85
CA PRO A 118 -26.73 3.98 -10.63
C PRO A 118 -25.49 3.53 -11.40
N THR A 119 -24.96 4.40 -12.27
CA THR A 119 -23.70 4.18 -12.97
C THR A 119 -22.58 4.03 -11.93
N PRO A 120 -21.75 2.98 -11.97
CA PRO A 120 -20.63 2.84 -11.05
C PRO A 120 -19.67 4.03 -11.18
N PRO A 121 -19.04 4.48 -10.07
CA PRO A 121 -18.08 5.57 -10.12
C PRO A 121 -16.89 5.22 -11.04
N PRO A 122 -16.32 6.21 -11.77
CA PRO A 122 -15.19 5.97 -12.66
C PRO A 122 -14.01 5.40 -11.88
N THR A 123 -13.43 4.31 -12.37
CA THR A 123 -12.28 3.66 -11.76
C THR A 123 -11.03 3.99 -12.58
N VAL A 124 -10.03 4.62 -11.96
CA VAL A 124 -8.74 4.89 -12.60
C VAL A 124 -7.92 3.60 -12.61
N GLU A 125 -7.46 3.16 -13.78
CA GLU A 125 -6.62 1.96 -13.93
C GLU A 125 -5.14 2.30 -13.86
N VAL A 126 -4.71 3.36 -14.55
CA VAL A 126 -3.32 3.78 -14.62
C VAL A 126 -3.24 5.27 -14.34
N LEU A 127 -2.32 5.65 -13.46
CA LEU A 127 -1.89 7.02 -13.21
C LEU A 127 -0.36 7.01 -13.30
N GLN A 128 0.23 7.86 -14.13
CA GLN A 128 1.68 7.93 -14.30
C GLN A 128 2.12 9.38 -14.53
N ILE A 129 3.30 9.73 -14.00
CA ILE A 129 3.94 11.01 -14.28
C ILE A 129 4.88 10.80 -15.47
N ARG A 130 4.81 11.69 -16.46
CA ARG A 130 5.55 11.61 -17.71
C ARG A 130 6.31 12.88 -18.03
N TYR A 131 7.50 12.70 -18.58
CA TYR A 131 8.34 13.75 -19.15
C TYR A 131 8.66 13.37 -20.60
N ASN A 132 8.28 14.23 -21.55
CA ASN A 132 8.39 13.94 -22.99
C ASN A 132 7.81 12.57 -23.39
N ASP A 133 6.61 12.26 -22.90
CA ASP A 133 5.87 10.98 -23.09
C ASP A 133 6.48 9.72 -22.44
N ASP A 134 7.68 9.83 -21.88
CA ASP A 134 8.29 8.76 -21.08
C ASP A 134 7.81 8.82 -19.64
N GLU A 135 7.46 7.67 -19.06
CA GLU A 135 7.25 7.54 -17.62
C GLU A 135 8.52 7.88 -16.85
N ARG A 136 8.37 8.73 -15.82
CA ARG A 136 9.45 9.12 -14.91
C ARG A 136 8.96 9.03 -13.47
N GLU A 137 9.73 8.35 -12.65
CA GLU A 137 9.59 8.35 -11.19
C GLU A 137 10.57 9.35 -10.54
N GLU A 138 11.60 9.76 -11.28
CA GLU A 138 12.61 10.69 -10.84
C GLU A 138 13.19 11.47 -12.02
N PHE A 139 13.64 12.69 -11.75
CA PHE A 139 14.45 13.46 -12.69
C PHE A 139 15.32 14.46 -11.94
N THR A 140 16.21 15.11 -12.69
CA THR A 140 17.16 16.08 -12.15
C THR A 140 16.95 17.45 -12.77
N MET A 141 17.06 18.50 -11.96
CA MET A 141 16.93 19.90 -12.40
C MET A 141 18.07 20.76 -11.84
N SER A 142 18.44 21.80 -12.58
CA SER A 142 19.30 22.87 -12.08
C SER A 142 18.49 24.10 -11.64
N PRO A 143 18.98 24.93 -10.70
CA PRO A 143 18.33 26.19 -10.36
C PRO A 143 18.11 27.09 -11.60
N GLY A 144 16.90 27.62 -11.75
CA GLY A 144 16.43 28.40 -12.90
C GLY A 144 15.89 27.57 -14.07
N GLU A 145 15.94 26.24 -14.00
CA GLU A 145 15.38 25.36 -15.03
C GLU A 145 13.85 25.23 -14.87
N VAL A 146 13.14 25.26 -16.00
CA VAL A 146 11.69 25.04 -16.07
C VAL A 146 11.42 23.81 -16.92
N VAL A 147 10.74 22.83 -16.33
CA VAL A 147 10.49 21.52 -16.95
C VAL A 147 8.99 21.28 -17.07
N PRO A 148 8.45 21.03 -18.28
CA PRO A 148 7.06 20.65 -18.46
C PRO A 148 6.87 19.17 -18.12
N ILE A 149 5.84 18.85 -17.34
CA ILE A 149 5.51 17.50 -16.88
C ILE A 149 4.03 17.24 -17.15
N ASN A 150 3.69 16.00 -17.50
CA ASN A 150 2.32 15.59 -17.79
C ASN A 150 1.93 14.36 -16.98
N ALA A 151 0.70 14.31 -16.48
CA ALA A 151 0.11 13.12 -15.90
C ALA A 151 -0.69 12.35 -16.97
N TYR A 152 -0.37 11.07 -17.13
CA TYR A 152 -1.17 10.15 -17.93
C TYR A 152 -2.18 9.43 -17.06
N VAL A 153 -3.46 9.52 -17.44
CA VAL A 153 -4.59 8.87 -16.75
C VAL A 153 -5.28 7.92 -17.72
N SER A 154 -5.46 6.67 -17.30
CA SER A 154 -6.25 5.66 -18.03
C SER A 154 -7.41 5.17 -17.17
N PRO A 155 -8.61 4.97 -17.76
CA PRO A 155 -8.97 5.21 -19.16
C PRO A 155 -9.09 6.71 -19.51
N LEU A 156 -8.87 7.05 -20.79
CA LEU A 156 -8.98 8.44 -21.30
C LEU A 156 -10.39 9.04 -21.21
N THR A 157 -11.39 8.24 -20.81
CA THR A 157 -12.75 8.71 -20.52
C THR A 157 -12.83 9.55 -19.26
N ILE A 158 -11.78 9.53 -18.42
CA ILE A 158 -11.69 10.35 -17.21
C ILE A 158 -11.23 11.75 -17.61
N THR A 159 -12.13 12.72 -17.47
CA THR A 159 -11.88 14.14 -17.80
C THR A 159 -11.58 15.02 -16.58
N ASP A 160 -11.65 14.45 -15.38
CA ASP A 160 -11.33 15.15 -14.15
C ASP A 160 -9.85 15.56 -14.09
N LYS A 161 -9.58 16.70 -13.46
CA LYS A 161 -8.23 17.25 -13.35
C LYS A 161 -7.44 16.53 -12.26
N VAL A 162 -6.18 16.23 -12.54
CA VAL A 162 -5.23 15.70 -11.55
C VAL A 162 -4.93 16.77 -10.48
N LYS A 163 -4.94 16.35 -9.22
CA LYS A 163 -4.52 17.17 -8.09
C LYS A 163 -3.01 17.02 -7.89
N TRP A 164 -2.31 18.14 -7.89
CA TRP A 164 -0.86 18.20 -7.67
C TRP A 164 -0.54 18.67 -6.25
N THR A 165 0.42 18.02 -5.61
CA THR A 165 0.90 18.38 -4.25
C THR A 165 2.41 18.18 -4.15
N SER A 166 3.09 18.85 -3.23
CA SER A 166 4.54 18.76 -3.01
C SER A 166 4.87 18.48 -1.53
N ASP A 167 6.05 17.90 -1.28
CA ASP A 167 6.66 17.85 0.06
C ASP A 167 7.36 19.19 0.43
N ASP A 168 7.32 20.18 -0.46
CA ASP A 168 7.78 21.56 -0.26
C ASP A 168 6.57 22.50 -0.21
N PRO A 169 5.92 22.65 0.96
CA PRO A 169 4.68 23.43 1.09
C PRO A 169 4.93 24.94 1.03
N ASP A 170 6.16 25.38 1.29
CA ASP A 170 6.55 26.79 1.31
C ASP A 170 7.14 27.25 -0.04
N GLU A 171 7.16 26.36 -1.04
CA GLU A 171 7.73 26.59 -2.38
C GLU A 171 9.17 27.15 -2.30
N GLU A 172 9.96 26.68 -1.34
CA GLU A 172 11.31 27.22 -1.10
C GLU A 172 12.29 26.78 -2.21
N TYR A 173 12.13 25.57 -2.72
CA TYR A 173 13.06 24.91 -3.63
C TYR A 173 12.53 24.83 -5.05
N PHE A 174 11.22 24.69 -5.24
CA PHE A 174 10.59 24.67 -6.55
C PHE A 174 9.12 25.12 -6.50
N ILE A 175 8.62 25.57 -7.64
CA ILE A 175 7.22 25.94 -7.84
C ILE A 175 6.59 24.98 -8.83
N ILE A 176 5.39 24.49 -8.52
CA ILE A 176 4.54 23.76 -9.46
C ILE A 176 3.46 24.71 -9.97
N THR A 177 3.45 24.97 -11.27
CA THR A 177 2.35 25.71 -11.91
C THR A 177 1.51 24.74 -12.71
N VAL A 178 0.21 24.68 -12.42
CA VAL A 178 -0.76 23.84 -13.15
C VAL A 178 -1.28 24.60 -14.35
N ASP A 179 -1.33 23.94 -15.51
CA ASP A 179 -1.90 24.53 -16.72
C ASP A 179 -3.43 24.73 -16.53
N PRO A 180 -3.96 25.95 -16.79
CA PRO A 180 -5.36 26.27 -16.56
C PRO A 180 -6.30 25.50 -17.49
N ASP A 181 -5.84 25.22 -18.72
CA ASP A 181 -6.62 24.57 -19.76
C ASP A 181 -6.53 23.04 -19.63
N ASP A 182 -5.37 22.52 -19.24
CA ASP A 182 -5.11 21.09 -19.10
C ASP A 182 -4.54 20.75 -17.70
N GLY A 183 -5.43 20.40 -16.75
CA GLY A 183 -5.03 20.12 -15.36
C GLY A 183 -4.10 18.91 -15.18
N ASN A 184 -3.85 18.14 -16.24
CA ASN A 184 -2.89 17.04 -16.23
C ASN A 184 -1.48 17.52 -16.56
N LYS A 185 -1.32 18.74 -17.09
CA LYS A 185 -0.02 19.34 -17.39
C LYS A 185 0.37 20.34 -16.31
N ILE A 186 1.64 20.28 -15.95
CA ILE A 186 2.27 21.22 -15.02
C ILE A 186 3.61 21.68 -15.57
N THR A 187 4.08 22.82 -15.12
CA THR A 187 5.48 23.22 -15.22
C THR A 187 6.09 23.25 -13.85
N VAL A 188 7.25 22.64 -13.71
CA VAL A 188 8.05 22.67 -12.48
C VAL A 188 9.21 23.61 -12.71
N GLU A 189 9.32 24.65 -11.90
CA GLU A 189 10.42 25.61 -11.91
C GLU A 189 11.31 25.38 -10.69
N CYS A 190 12.59 25.14 -10.90
CA CYS A 190 13.55 24.95 -9.82
C CYS A 190 14.09 26.31 -9.34
N LEU A 191 13.82 26.68 -8.09
CA LEU A 191 14.27 27.96 -7.53
C LEU A 191 15.65 27.89 -6.89
N LYS A 192 15.89 26.83 -6.10
CA LYS A 192 17.10 26.70 -5.27
C LYS A 192 17.61 25.27 -5.26
N TYR A 193 18.90 25.14 -5.00
CA TYR A 193 19.52 23.84 -4.76
C TYR A 193 19.05 23.27 -3.41
N SER A 194 18.69 21.98 -3.42
CA SER A 194 18.53 21.17 -2.22
C SER A 194 19.46 19.97 -2.26
N ALA A 195 20.14 19.69 -1.15
CA ALA A 195 20.93 18.47 -1.01
C ALA A 195 20.07 17.19 -0.93
N LYS A 196 18.75 17.34 -0.73
CA LYS A 196 17.80 16.23 -0.66
C LYS A 196 16.93 16.23 -1.90
N GLY A 197 16.59 15.05 -2.39
CA GLY A 197 15.51 14.91 -3.37
C GLY A 197 14.18 15.30 -2.71
N ILE A 198 13.36 16.08 -3.40
CA ILE A 198 12.04 16.48 -2.91
C ILE A 198 10.98 15.89 -3.83
N ASN A 199 9.90 15.35 -3.26
CA ASN A 199 8.84 14.73 -4.03
C ASN A 199 7.71 15.71 -4.33
N PHE A 200 7.08 15.49 -5.46
CA PHE A 200 5.73 15.96 -5.74
C PHE A 200 4.85 14.78 -6.15
N TYR A 201 3.55 14.97 -6.08
CA TYR A 201 2.58 13.92 -6.26
C TYR A 201 1.45 14.34 -7.19
N ALA A 202 1.06 13.41 -8.06
CA ALA A 202 -0.17 13.44 -8.82
C ALA A 202 -1.21 12.56 -8.11
N GLU A 203 -2.41 13.09 -7.88
CA GLU A 203 -3.51 12.36 -7.25
C GLU A 203 -4.82 12.53 -8.02
N ILE A 204 -5.51 11.42 -8.30
CA ILE A 204 -6.85 11.44 -8.89
C ILE A 204 -7.65 10.19 -8.47
N PHE A 205 -8.90 10.37 -8.05
CA PHE A 205 -9.79 9.29 -7.54
C PHE A 205 -9.12 8.35 -6.51
N GLY A 206 -8.31 8.90 -5.61
CA GLY A 206 -7.62 8.14 -4.56
C GLY A 206 -6.39 7.35 -5.01
N LYS A 207 -6.05 7.35 -6.32
CA LYS A 207 -4.73 6.92 -6.78
C LYS A 207 -3.75 8.06 -6.67
N LYS A 208 -2.59 7.79 -6.06
CA LYS A 208 -1.52 8.75 -5.84
C LYS A 208 -0.19 8.19 -6.35
N VAL A 209 0.53 8.98 -7.14
CA VAL A 209 1.87 8.66 -7.66
C VAL A 209 2.82 9.76 -7.26
N ALA A 210 4.05 9.39 -6.91
CA ALA A 210 5.12 10.31 -6.53
C ALA A 210 6.16 10.42 -7.64
N CYS A 211 6.78 11.59 -7.77
CA CYS A 211 7.98 11.78 -8.56
C CYS A 211 9.00 12.60 -7.76
N THR A 212 10.26 12.17 -7.78
CA THR A 212 11.35 12.80 -7.02
C THR A 212 12.16 13.75 -7.90
N ILE A 213 12.38 14.98 -7.43
CA ILE A 213 13.25 15.96 -8.05
C ILE A 213 14.60 15.95 -7.35
N HIS A 214 15.66 15.71 -8.10
CA HIS A 214 17.05 15.82 -7.64
C HIS A 214 17.70 17.10 -8.15
N PHE A 215 18.20 17.92 -7.24
CA PHE A 215 18.78 19.22 -7.59
C PHE A 215 20.25 19.06 -7.93
N ARG A 216 20.67 19.54 -9.11
CA ARG A 216 22.08 19.62 -9.48
C ARG A 216 22.68 20.92 -8.95
N GLN A 217 23.90 20.83 -8.42
CA GLN A 217 24.70 22.00 -8.12
C GLN A 217 25.13 22.64 -9.45
N ALA A 218 24.90 23.95 -9.58
CA ALA A 218 25.39 24.74 -10.70
C ALA A 218 26.92 24.92 -10.63
#